data_AF-A0A9D1LJR2-F1
#
_entry.id   AF-A0A9D1LJR2-F1
#
_cell.length_a   1.000
_cell.length_b   1.000
_cell.length_c   1.000
_cell.angle_alpha   90.00
_cell.angle_beta   90.00
_cell.angle_gamma   90.00
#
_symmetry.space_group_name_H-M   'P 1'
#
loop_
_entity.id
_entity.type
_entity.pdbx_description
1 polymer ?
#
loop_
_entity_poly.entity_id
_entity_poly.type
_entity_poly.pdbx_seq_one_letter_code
_entity_poly.pdbx_strand_id
1 'polypeptide(L)'
;MLQKKTIFVLVALALSLTVFVTGCLFWVTQLSRPVSGQGVSFSDPVREVSSKGEEDLAQPMSSALEEAQQVEPASQAQETAVSQPEPELPEVVATAETPVVVQEENTVTETFTEEQLNHETSANNTGTAIQPPASSAPTSSEAAQPSQPSSTPSQTVTQPETGTSQRSALDEAIQMPEYTPSGIMLYVTWKGTQYYADAVTVLSGITQAEIVGGVAGAPDSRYAEAYKAQAVAAHSYVAYYNNQGTAPTVYLQVPNAQTVRYVEQVASQMVYSGGSPIMAVYCASAGGHTVGSQYVWGGTVSYLTGVESKYDEDNSTVSVTSAQLKETLLAKNSSLDLSGDPSTWLTVVSTGDDGVIHRLKIGGGGGSVTVYGNTFRESWFSSIRSPKFTFSYNAASDTFTFSARGYGHCVGMSQVGAMGYARYEGWNYVQILTHYYTGTTVS
;
A
#
# COMPACT_ATOMS: atom_id res chain seq x y z
N MET A 1 -38.79 12.51 5.23
CA MET A 1 -37.87 11.42 4.83
C MET A 1 -36.38 11.78 4.93
N LEU A 2 -35.94 13.01 4.60
CA LEU A 2 -34.52 13.39 4.53
C LEU A 2 -33.64 12.94 5.71
N GLN A 3 -34.00 13.26 6.97
CA GLN A 3 -33.12 12.99 8.13
C GLN A 3 -32.67 11.53 8.31
N LYS A 4 -33.44 10.53 7.85
CA LYS A 4 -33.01 9.12 7.94
C LYS A 4 -31.89 8.76 6.95
N LYS A 5 -31.71 9.51 5.85
CA LYS A 5 -30.58 9.30 4.92
C LYS A 5 -29.27 9.88 5.47
N THR A 6 -29.31 11.07 6.06
CA THR A 6 -28.12 11.75 6.61
C THR A 6 -27.44 10.93 7.71
N ILE A 7 -28.22 10.32 8.61
CA ILE A 7 -27.70 9.46 9.69
C ILE A 7 -26.99 8.22 9.12
N PHE A 8 -27.53 7.61 8.06
CA PHE A 8 -26.93 6.42 7.44
C PHE A 8 -25.55 6.70 6.81
N VAL A 9 -25.38 7.87 6.17
CA VAL A 9 -24.11 8.27 5.55
C VAL A 9 -23.03 8.55 6.60
N LEU A 10 -23.37 9.26 7.68
CA LEU A 10 -22.43 9.55 8.78
C LEU A 10 -21.96 8.28 9.49
N VAL A 11 -22.86 7.31 9.71
CA VAL A 11 -22.50 6.01 10.31
C VAL A 11 -21.58 5.20 9.37
N ALA A 12 -21.81 5.22 8.06
CA ALA A 12 -20.97 4.50 7.10
C ALA A 12 -19.52 5.03 7.06
N LEU A 13 -19.35 6.36 7.03
CA LEU A 13 -18.04 7.00 7.08
C LEU A 13 -17.29 6.73 8.40
N ALA A 14 -17.99 6.78 9.55
CA ALA A 14 -17.40 6.49 10.85
C ALA A 14 -16.93 5.03 10.98
N LEU A 15 -17.68 4.06 10.47
CA LEU A 15 -17.24 2.65 10.45
C LEU A 15 -16.02 2.44 9.54
N SER A 16 -15.98 3.07 8.36
CA SER A 16 -14.87 2.93 7.42
C SER A 16 -13.53 3.36 8.04
N LEU A 17 -13.51 4.52 8.72
CA LEU A 17 -12.30 5.03 9.38
C LEU A 17 -11.88 4.17 10.59
N THR A 18 -12.84 3.65 11.36
CA THR A 18 -12.57 2.87 12.58
C THR A 18 -11.98 1.49 12.29
N VAL A 19 -12.40 0.85 11.20
CA VAL A 19 -11.91 -0.49 10.80
C VAL A 19 -10.43 -0.44 10.40
N PHE A 20 -10.00 0.60 9.67
CA PHE A 20 -8.61 0.75 9.22
C PHE A 20 -7.62 0.84 10.39
N VAL A 21 -7.92 1.68 11.40
CA VAL A 21 -7.10 1.84 12.62
C VAL A 21 -6.98 0.51 13.39
N THR A 22 -8.05 -0.28 13.44
CA THR A 22 -8.08 -1.55 14.18
C THR A 22 -7.17 -2.61 13.55
N GLY A 23 -7.07 -2.66 12.21
CA GLY A 23 -6.15 -3.56 11.51
C GLY A 23 -4.68 -3.26 11.80
N CYS A 24 -4.29 -1.99 11.81
CA CYS A 24 -2.91 -1.57 12.06
C CYS A 24 -2.43 -1.87 13.49
N LEU A 25 -3.30 -1.74 14.51
CA LEU A 25 -2.94 -2.02 15.90
C LEU A 25 -2.60 -3.51 16.16
N PHE A 26 -3.22 -4.43 15.41
CA PHE A 26 -2.99 -5.87 15.58
C PHE A 26 -1.61 -6.33 15.09
N TRP A 27 -1.02 -5.62 14.11
CA TRP A 27 0.30 -5.94 13.56
C TRP A 27 1.45 -5.63 14.53
N VAL A 28 1.36 -4.53 15.27
CA VAL A 28 2.44 -4.07 16.17
C VAL A 28 2.68 -5.04 17.33
N THR A 29 1.66 -5.77 17.77
CA THR A 29 1.72 -6.62 18.98
C THR A 29 2.32 -8.02 18.77
N GLN A 30 2.44 -8.51 17.53
CA GLN A 30 2.95 -9.86 17.26
C GLN A 30 4.48 -9.95 17.06
N LEU A 31 5.15 -8.85 16.69
CA LEU A 31 6.61 -8.83 16.49
C LEU A 31 7.41 -8.50 17.76
N SER A 32 6.75 -8.33 18.91
CA SER A 32 7.38 -7.98 20.19
C SER A 32 7.24 -9.08 21.25
N ARG A 33 7.90 -10.23 21.02
CA ARG A 33 8.10 -11.26 22.06
C ARG A 33 9.59 -11.65 22.14
N PRO A 34 10.29 -11.38 23.26
CA PRO A 34 11.68 -11.79 23.42
C PRO A 34 11.76 -13.32 23.61
N VAL A 35 12.70 -13.96 22.92
CA VAL A 35 12.99 -15.40 23.12
C VAL A 35 13.75 -15.58 24.43
N SER A 36 13.08 -16.11 25.45
CA SER A 36 13.68 -16.46 26.74
C SER A 36 14.51 -17.75 26.64
N GLY A 37 15.70 -17.66 26.05
CA GLY A 37 16.67 -18.76 26.02
C GLY A 37 17.21 -19.07 27.42
N GLN A 38 17.28 -20.36 27.78
CA GLN A 38 17.86 -20.80 29.05
C GLN A 38 19.39 -20.64 29.03
N GLY A 39 19.93 -19.84 29.95
CA GLY A 39 21.37 -19.74 30.15
C GLY A 39 21.92 -20.95 30.92
N VAL A 40 22.57 -21.87 30.22
CA VAL A 40 23.39 -22.93 30.84
C VAL A 40 24.81 -22.41 30.99
N SER A 41 25.29 -22.33 32.24
CA SER A 41 26.64 -21.86 32.55
C SER A 41 27.70 -22.92 32.24
N PHE A 42 28.68 -22.59 31.42
CA PHE A 42 30.00 -23.22 31.41
C PHE A 42 31.09 -22.16 31.24
N SER A 43 32.22 -22.37 31.92
CA SER A 43 33.31 -21.41 32.03
C SER A 43 34.40 -21.62 30.98
N ASP A 44 35.05 -20.54 30.56
CA ASP A 44 36.36 -20.61 29.91
C ASP A 44 37.38 -21.35 30.78
N PRO A 45 38.44 -21.90 30.17
CA PRO A 45 39.72 -21.24 30.46
C PRO A 45 40.52 -20.86 29.21
N VAL A 46 41.12 -19.66 29.30
CA VAL A 46 42.17 -19.14 28.44
C VAL A 46 43.29 -20.16 28.21
N ARG A 47 43.85 -20.20 26.99
CA ARG A 47 45.23 -20.65 26.79
C ARG A 47 45.96 -19.79 25.75
N GLU A 48 47.19 -19.41 26.09
CA GLU A 48 47.99 -18.46 25.33
C GLU A 48 48.64 -19.06 24.06
N VAL A 49 49.11 -18.15 23.20
CA VAL A 49 49.90 -18.40 22.00
C VAL A 49 51.25 -19.06 22.34
N SER A 50 51.75 -19.91 21.44
CA SER A 50 53.17 -20.30 21.39
C SER A 50 53.68 -20.23 19.95
N SER A 51 54.91 -19.76 19.76
CA SER A 51 55.47 -19.37 18.45
C SER A 51 56.50 -20.35 17.89
N LYS A 52 56.43 -20.57 16.57
CA LYS A 52 57.42 -21.08 15.58
C LYS A 52 56.63 -21.45 14.31
N GLY A 53 57.17 -21.42 13.08
CA GLY A 53 58.52 -21.11 12.58
C GLY A 53 58.56 -21.45 11.08
N GLU A 54 59.59 -20.98 10.34
CA GLU A 54 59.78 -21.13 8.87
C GLU A 54 58.69 -20.41 8.01
N GLU A 55 59.02 -19.51 7.06
CA GLU A 55 59.72 -19.68 5.76
C GLU A 55 58.91 -20.58 4.80
N ASP A 56 58.58 -20.21 3.55
CA ASP A 56 59.30 -19.40 2.54
C ASP A 56 58.32 -18.83 1.45
N LEU A 57 58.87 -18.14 0.45
CA LEU A 57 58.37 -17.85 -0.93
C LEU A 57 57.54 -16.58 -1.24
N ALA A 58 58.24 -15.68 -1.94
CA ALA A 58 57.82 -14.84 -3.08
C ALA A 58 57.11 -13.48 -2.84
N GLN A 59 57.69 -12.44 -3.47
CA GLN A 59 57.19 -11.06 -3.56
C GLN A 59 56.42 -10.79 -4.87
N PRO A 60 55.61 -9.72 -4.95
CA PRO A 60 54.93 -9.31 -6.18
C PRO A 60 55.90 -8.65 -7.19
N MET A 61 55.63 -8.85 -8.49
CA MET A 61 56.37 -8.19 -9.58
C MET A 61 55.86 -6.76 -9.87
N SER A 62 56.77 -5.89 -10.28
CA SER A 62 56.54 -4.50 -10.70
C SER A 62 57.58 -4.10 -11.76
N SER A 63 57.39 -2.94 -12.43
CA SER A 63 58.16 -2.37 -13.57
C SER A 63 58.17 -3.23 -14.85
N ALA A 64 57.84 -2.74 -16.06
CA ALA A 64 58.07 -1.46 -16.79
C ALA A 64 59.41 -1.41 -17.56
N LEU A 65 59.42 -0.59 -18.64
CA LEU A 65 60.39 -0.45 -19.77
C LEU A 65 59.93 -1.18 -21.06
N GLU A 66 59.63 -0.59 -22.23
CA GLU A 66 59.76 0.77 -22.85
C GLU A 66 60.90 0.94 -23.90
N GLU A 67 60.50 1.05 -25.17
CA GLU A 67 61.12 1.85 -26.25
C GLU A 67 59.94 2.43 -27.08
N ALA A 68 59.76 3.74 -27.33
CA ALA A 68 60.61 4.75 -28.00
C ALA A 68 60.64 4.60 -29.54
N GLN A 69 60.48 5.62 -30.40
CA GLN A 69 60.20 7.08 -30.29
C GLN A 69 59.66 7.56 -31.69
N GLN A 70 59.13 8.76 -31.97
CA GLN A 70 58.90 10.01 -31.23
C GLN A 70 57.45 10.52 -31.55
N VAL A 71 57.01 11.76 -31.86
CA VAL A 71 57.54 13.12 -32.19
C VAL A 71 56.53 14.17 -31.62
N GLU A 72 56.91 15.45 -31.47
CA GLU A 72 56.10 16.53 -30.83
C GLU A 72 55.61 17.66 -31.83
N PRO A 73 55.12 18.86 -31.41
CA PRO A 73 53.78 19.08 -30.80
C PRO A 73 53.01 20.35 -31.28
N ALA A 74 51.81 20.56 -30.67
CA ALA A 74 51.19 21.84 -30.26
C ALA A 74 50.70 22.92 -31.28
N SER A 75 49.48 23.42 -31.01
CA SER A 75 49.06 24.83 -31.24
C SER A 75 47.83 25.18 -30.38
N GLN A 76 47.64 26.47 -30.06
CA GLN A 76 46.49 27.05 -29.35
C GLN A 76 45.95 28.28 -30.12
N ALA A 77 44.88 28.89 -29.60
CA ALA A 77 44.41 30.27 -29.89
C ALA A 77 43.64 30.46 -31.23
N GLN A 78 42.75 31.46 -31.41
CA GLN A 78 42.19 32.43 -30.44
C GLN A 78 40.78 32.93 -30.83
N GLU A 79 40.20 33.71 -29.92
CA GLU A 79 38.93 34.45 -29.93
C GLU A 79 38.92 35.70 -30.86
N THR A 80 37.76 36.02 -31.47
CA THR A 80 37.11 37.38 -31.56
C THR A 80 35.91 37.38 -32.55
N ALA A 81 35.05 38.42 -32.52
CA ALA A 81 33.72 38.45 -33.18
C ALA A 81 33.40 39.75 -33.94
N VAL A 82 32.41 39.72 -34.86
CA VAL A 82 31.83 40.91 -35.53
C VAL A 82 30.31 40.78 -35.79
N SER A 83 29.54 41.71 -35.22
CA SER A 83 28.26 42.34 -35.63
C SER A 83 27.08 41.59 -36.30
N GLN A 84 25.93 41.63 -35.61
CA GLN A 84 24.55 42.02 -35.99
C GLN A 84 24.22 42.52 -37.43
N PRO A 85 22.94 42.39 -37.94
CA PRO A 85 21.74 42.90 -37.23
C PRO A 85 20.43 42.07 -37.29
N GLU A 86 19.39 42.66 -36.66
CA GLU A 86 18.01 42.22 -36.38
C GLU A 86 16.99 42.75 -37.42
N PRO A 87 15.82 42.08 -37.63
CA PRO A 87 14.69 42.62 -38.40
C PRO A 87 13.48 43.03 -37.52
N GLU A 88 12.86 44.16 -37.85
CA GLU A 88 11.81 44.84 -37.06
C GLU A 88 10.37 44.31 -37.27
N LEU A 89 9.47 44.69 -36.35
CA LEU A 89 8.00 44.56 -36.47
C LEU A 89 7.39 45.74 -37.26
N PRO A 90 6.32 45.53 -38.06
CA PRO A 90 5.54 46.62 -38.66
C PRO A 90 4.19 46.90 -37.97
N GLU A 91 3.80 48.18 -37.97
CA GLU A 91 2.50 48.74 -37.57
C GLU A 91 2.10 49.81 -38.64
N VAL A 92 0.87 50.31 -38.81
CA VAL A 92 -0.40 50.25 -38.06
C VAL A 92 -1.56 50.13 -39.08
N VAL A 93 -2.79 49.82 -38.64
CA VAL A 93 -4.05 50.61 -38.89
C VAL A 93 -5.29 49.74 -38.61
N ALA A 94 -6.33 50.35 -38.02
CA ALA A 94 -7.65 49.75 -37.82
C ALA A 94 -8.72 50.39 -38.71
N THR A 95 -9.62 49.57 -39.26
CA THR A 95 -10.91 49.97 -39.85
C THR A 95 -11.96 48.93 -39.47
N ALA A 96 -13.15 49.37 -39.07
CA ALA A 96 -14.24 48.49 -38.63
C ALA A 96 -15.36 48.43 -39.68
N GLU A 97 -15.87 47.22 -39.95
CA GLU A 97 -17.17 47.01 -40.60
C GLU A 97 -17.71 45.60 -40.25
N THR A 98 -19.04 45.42 -40.31
CA THR A 98 -19.77 44.19 -39.91
C THR A 98 -21.07 44.07 -40.71
N PRO A 99 -21.78 42.92 -40.74
CA PRO A 99 -21.34 41.53 -40.63
C PRO A 99 -21.91 40.63 -41.78
N VAL A 100 -21.42 39.39 -41.92
CA VAL A 100 -22.14 38.31 -42.65
C VAL A 100 -22.04 37.00 -41.86
N VAL A 101 -23.13 36.21 -41.85
CA VAL A 101 -23.25 34.94 -41.12
C VAL A 101 -23.18 33.76 -42.08
N VAL A 102 -22.29 32.79 -41.80
CA VAL A 102 -22.38 31.39 -42.24
C VAL A 102 -21.98 30.49 -41.06
N GLN A 103 -22.50 29.27 -41.01
CA GLN A 103 -22.30 28.28 -39.94
C GLN A 103 -21.20 27.29 -40.32
N GLU A 104 -20.45 26.78 -39.34
CA GLU A 104 -19.75 25.49 -39.46
C GLU A 104 -19.61 24.81 -38.08
N GLU A 105 -19.31 23.51 -38.05
CA GLU A 105 -19.47 22.66 -36.87
C GLU A 105 -18.35 22.83 -35.83
N ASN A 106 -18.72 22.87 -34.54
CA ASN A 106 -17.76 22.99 -33.45
C ASN A 106 -17.53 21.61 -32.79
N THR A 107 -16.29 21.10 -32.86
CA THR A 107 -15.89 19.86 -32.18
C THR A 107 -15.80 20.10 -30.67
N VAL A 108 -16.63 19.41 -29.87
CA VAL A 108 -16.63 19.59 -28.41
C VAL A 108 -15.41 18.89 -27.78
N THR A 109 -14.60 19.66 -27.06
CA THR A 109 -13.55 19.16 -26.16
C THR A 109 -13.92 19.55 -24.74
N GLU A 110 -14.38 18.61 -23.92
CA GLU A 110 -14.79 18.91 -22.54
C GLU A 110 -13.60 18.88 -21.57
N THR A 111 -13.06 20.06 -21.25
CA THR A 111 -12.31 20.30 -20.01
C THR A 111 -13.29 20.55 -18.87
N PHE A 112 -13.28 19.71 -17.83
CA PHE A 112 -14.09 19.93 -16.63
C PHE A 112 -13.44 20.98 -15.71
N THR A 113 -14.22 21.98 -15.33
CA THR A 113 -13.82 23.06 -14.41
C THR A 113 -14.16 22.73 -12.96
N GLU A 114 -13.35 23.25 -12.03
CA GLU A 114 -13.66 23.22 -10.59
C GLU A 114 -14.87 24.10 -10.26
N GLU A 115 -15.84 23.56 -9.51
CA GLU A 115 -16.73 24.37 -8.67
C GLU A 115 -17.15 23.57 -7.42
N GLN A 116 -17.56 24.28 -6.38
CA GLN A 116 -18.14 23.74 -5.13
C GLN A 116 -17.20 23.00 -4.15
N LEU A 117 -16.14 23.70 -3.69
CA LEU A 117 -15.65 23.49 -2.32
C LEU A 117 -15.27 24.81 -1.64
N ASN A 118 -16.17 25.38 -0.83
CA ASN A 118 -15.82 26.41 0.18
C ASN A 118 -16.96 26.65 1.19
N HIS A 119 -16.60 27.21 2.36
CA HIS A 119 -17.46 27.61 3.50
C HIS A 119 -18.23 26.50 4.25
N GLU A 120 -18.37 26.53 5.59
CA GLU A 120 -17.67 27.34 6.60
C GLU A 120 -17.69 26.65 7.99
N THR A 121 -16.84 27.11 8.91
CA THR A 121 -16.71 26.62 10.28
C THR A 121 -17.77 27.16 11.24
N SER A 122 -18.23 26.33 12.19
CA SER A 122 -18.54 26.80 13.55
C SER A 122 -18.38 25.66 14.56
N ALA A 123 -18.06 26.01 15.81
CA ALA A 123 -17.78 25.05 16.88
C ALA A 123 -18.82 25.12 17.99
N ASN A 124 -19.02 24.03 18.73
CA ASN A 124 -19.40 24.13 20.14
C ASN A 124 -19.02 22.89 20.96
N ASN A 125 -18.59 23.14 22.19
CA ASN A 125 -18.13 22.13 23.14
C ASN A 125 -19.25 21.72 24.10
N THR A 126 -19.37 20.42 24.40
CA THR A 126 -19.78 19.95 25.75
C THR A 126 -19.45 18.47 25.88
N GLY A 127 -18.60 18.11 26.84
CA GLY A 127 -18.21 16.72 27.08
C GLY A 127 -18.83 16.11 28.35
N THR A 128 -18.66 14.81 28.50
CA THR A 128 -18.63 14.10 29.79
C THR A 128 -17.80 12.83 29.61
N ALA A 129 -16.86 12.57 30.51
CA ALA A 129 -15.99 11.40 30.45
C ALA A 129 -16.47 10.29 31.40
N ILE A 130 -16.27 9.03 31.00
CA ILE A 130 -16.37 7.85 31.87
C ILE A 130 -15.17 6.94 31.58
N GLN A 131 -14.46 6.50 32.62
CA GLN A 131 -13.30 5.60 32.53
C GLN A 131 -13.71 4.11 32.54
N PRO A 132 -12.86 3.20 32.02
CA PRO A 132 -13.11 1.75 32.06
C PRO A 132 -12.81 1.15 33.45
N PRO A 133 -13.49 0.05 33.84
CA PRO A 133 -13.13 -0.74 35.02
C PRO A 133 -11.88 -1.60 34.78
N ALA A 134 -11.15 -1.90 35.86
CA ALA A 134 -9.85 -2.56 35.83
C ALA A 134 -9.91 -4.09 36.00
N SER A 135 -8.78 -4.76 35.74
CA SER A 135 -8.57 -6.20 35.94
C SER A 135 -8.25 -6.54 37.40
N SER A 136 -8.72 -7.69 37.89
CA SER A 136 -8.27 -8.27 39.16
C SER A 136 -8.42 -9.81 39.21
N ALA A 137 -7.30 -10.48 39.39
CA ALA A 137 -7.10 -11.87 39.83
C ALA A 137 -5.89 -11.85 40.80
N PRO A 138 -5.57 -12.87 41.64
CA PRO A 138 -5.95 -14.29 41.53
C PRO A 138 -6.39 -14.94 42.87
N THR A 139 -6.53 -16.28 42.91
CA THR A 139 -6.06 -17.21 43.98
C THR A 139 -6.16 -18.67 43.46
N SER A 140 -5.37 -19.60 44.00
CA SER A 140 -5.15 -20.97 43.47
C SER A 140 -5.25 -22.08 44.53
N SER A 141 -5.91 -23.20 44.21
CA SER A 141 -5.94 -24.50 44.91
C SER A 141 -6.81 -25.47 44.08
N GLU A 142 -6.59 -26.78 43.92
CA GLU A 142 -5.42 -27.67 44.14
C GLU A 142 -5.64 -28.97 43.29
N ALA A 143 -4.70 -29.92 43.26
CA ALA A 143 -4.60 -30.94 42.21
C ALA A 143 -5.34 -32.28 42.46
N ALA A 144 -5.83 -32.91 41.37
CA ALA A 144 -6.08 -34.36 41.30
C ALA A 144 -6.05 -34.90 39.85
N GLN A 145 -5.26 -35.96 39.63
CA GLN A 145 -5.23 -36.87 38.47
C GLN A 145 -4.69 -38.23 38.98
N PRO A 146 -4.79 -39.38 38.26
CA PRO A 146 -5.38 -39.60 36.93
C PRO A 146 -6.38 -40.78 36.83
N SER A 147 -7.05 -40.91 35.69
CA SER A 147 -7.57 -42.20 35.16
C SER A 147 -7.86 -42.08 33.66
N GLN A 148 -7.40 -43.03 32.85
CA GLN A 148 -7.99 -43.35 31.54
C GLN A 148 -8.90 -44.59 31.68
N PRO A 149 -9.87 -44.75 30.78
CA PRO A 149 -9.68 -45.81 29.79
C PRO A 149 -10.03 -45.39 28.34
N SER A 150 -9.59 -46.20 27.38
CA SER A 150 -9.80 -45.98 25.94
C SER A 150 -11.09 -46.60 25.42
N SER A 151 -11.77 -45.95 24.46
CA SER A 151 -12.48 -46.65 23.37
C SER A 151 -12.81 -45.69 22.22
N THR A 152 -12.65 -46.16 20.97
CA THR A 152 -12.93 -45.40 19.75
C THR A 152 -14.23 -45.87 19.11
N PRO A 153 -15.14 -44.97 18.70
CA PRO A 153 -16.12 -45.22 17.66
C PRO A 153 -15.68 -44.54 16.35
N SER A 154 -15.41 -45.33 15.31
CA SER A 154 -15.26 -44.79 13.96
C SER A 154 -16.60 -44.25 13.46
N GLN A 155 -16.66 -42.98 13.06
CA GLN A 155 -17.79 -42.48 12.27
C GLN A 155 -17.48 -42.62 10.79
N THR A 156 -18.24 -43.48 10.11
CA THR A 156 -18.25 -43.57 8.64
C THR A 156 -18.80 -42.26 8.09
N VAL A 157 -17.96 -41.46 7.44
CA VAL A 157 -18.40 -40.26 6.72
C VAL A 157 -19.06 -40.71 5.41
N THR A 158 -20.39 -40.73 5.39
CA THR A 158 -21.17 -40.90 4.16
C THR A 158 -20.92 -39.70 3.25
N GLN A 159 -20.51 -39.94 1.99
CA GLN A 159 -20.48 -38.88 0.99
C GLN A 159 -21.90 -38.35 0.73
N PRO A 160 -22.13 -37.03 0.68
CA PRO A 160 -23.35 -36.47 0.11
C PRO A 160 -23.39 -36.77 -1.40
N GLU A 161 -24.53 -37.20 -1.91
CA GLU A 161 -24.70 -37.44 -3.34
C GLU A 161 -24.74 -36.14 -4.16
N THR A 162 -24.37 -36.22 -5.43
CA THR A 162 -24.32 -35.09 -6.36
C THR A 162 -25.72 -34.61 -6.74
N GLY A 163 -26.24 -33.59 -6.06
CA GLY A 163 -27.54 -32.98 -6.40
C GLY A 163 -27.83 -31.66 -5.69
N THR A 164 -27.63 -30.54 -6.40
CA THR A 164 -27.82 -29.15 -5.94
C THR A 164 -26.77 -28.68 -4.92
N SER A 165 -25.98 -27.68 -5.30
CA SER A 165 -25.04 -27.02 -4.39
C SER A 165 -25.79 -26.38 -3.22
N GLN A 166 -25.56 -26.85 -1.99
CA GLN A 166 -25.99 -26.10 -0.81
C GLN A 166 -25.16 -24.82 -0.71
N ARG A 167 -25.84 -23.67 -0.83
CA ARG A 167 -25.20 -22.35 -0.69
C ARG A 167 -24.53 -22.25 0.67
N SER A 168 -23.31 -21.71 0.70
CA SER A 168 -22.62 -21.47 1.97
C SER A 168 -23.31 -20.36 2.76
N ALA A 169 -23.08 -20.31 4.09
CA ALA A 169 -23.55 -19.18 4.90
C ALA A 169 -22.94 -17.83 4.48
N LEU A 170 -21.84 -17.84 3.71
CA LEU A 170 -21.29 -16.64 3.08
C LEU A 170 -22.06 -16.28 1.80
N ASP A 171 -22.44 -17.28 0.99
CA ASP A 171 -23.19 -17.10 -0.26
C ASP A 171 -24.51 -16.37 -0.01
N GLU A 172 -25.22 -16.72 1.08
CA GLU A 172 -26.41 -16.01 1.53
C GLU A 172 -26.08 -14.59 2.02
N ALA A 173 -25.03 -14.44 2.83
CA ALA A 173 -24.67 -13.17 3.46
C ALA A 173 -24.10 -12.11 2.49
N ILE A 174 -23.55 -12.51 1.34
CA ILE A 174 -23.16 -11.62 0.23
C ILE A 174 -24.06 -11.73 -1.00
N GLN A 175 -25.22 -12.39 -0.88
CA GLN A 175 -26.24 -12.52 -1.94
C GLN A 175 -25.67 -13.01 -3.29
N MET A 176 -24.88 -14.08 -3.25
CA MET A 176 -24.18 -14.61 -4.42
C MET A 176 -25.13 -14.90 -5.61
N PRO A 177 -24.79 -14.42 -6.82
CA PRO A 177 -25.33 -14.94 -8.07
C PRO A 177 -25.07 -16.45 -8.23
N GLU A 178 -25.66 -17.08 -9.23
CA GLU A 178 -25.32 -18.46 -9.58
C GLU A 178 -23.89 -18.56 -10.11
N TYR A 179 -23.15 -19.54 -9.58
CA TYR A 179 -21.74 -19.79 -9.89
C TYR A 179 -21.45 -21.29 -9.95
N THR A 180 -20.37 -21.65 -10.62
CA THR A 180 -19.79 -23.00 -10.66
C THR A 180 -18.77 -23.10 -9.53
N PRO A 181 -18.96 -23.95 -8.50
CA PRO A 181 -17.97 -24.10 -7.44
C PRO A 181 -16.63 -24.60 -8.00
N SER A 182 -15.53 -24.02 -7.50
CA SER A 182 -14.18 -24.47 -7.80
C SER A 182 -13.78 -25.74 -7.04
N GLY A 183 -14.44 -26.02 -5.91
CA GLY A 183 -14.04 -27.04 -4.94
C GLY A 183 -12.83 -26.65 -4.09
N ILE A 184 -12.24 -25.47 -4.34
CA ILE A 184 -11.16 -24.89 -3.54
C ILE A 184 -11.82 -24.07 -2.44
N MET A 185 -11.45 -24.35 -1.19
CA MET A 185 -12.08 -23.73 -0.02
C MET A 185 -11.13 -22.74 0.64
N LEU A 186 -11.61 -21.51 0.86
CA LEU A 186 -10.88 -20.43 1.51
C LEU A 186 -11.52 -20.08 2.85
N TYR A 187 -10.68 -19.86 3.88
CA TYR A 187 -11.12 -19.45 5.21
C TYR A 187 -10.69 -18.00 5.48
N VAL A 188 -11.67 -17.14 5.77
CA VAL A 188 -11.54 -15.67 5.81
C VAL A 188 -12.39 -15.05 6.92
N THR A 189 -12.03 -13.85 7.36
CA THR A 189 -12.81 -13.06 8.33
C THR A 189 -13.50 -11.90 7.62
N TRP A 190 -14.83 -11.78 7.74
CA TRP A 190 -15.60 -10.64 7.24
C TRP A 190 -16.55 -10.14 8.33
N LYS A 191 -16.55 -8.82 8.59
CA LYS A 191 -17.37 -8.17 9.64
C LYS A 191 -17.22 -8.79 11.05
N GLY A 192 -16.08 -9.41 11.34
CA GLY A 192 -15.80 -10.10 12.60
C GLY A 192 -16.27 -11.57 12.66
N THR A 193 -17.01 -12.05 11.66
CA THR A 193 -17.39 -13.46 11.51
C THR A 193 -16.38 -14.17 10.61
N GLN A 194 -16.00 -15.39 10.99
CA GLN A 194 -15.17 -16.26 10.15
C GLN A 194 -16.05 -17.13 9.25
N TYR A 195 -15.62 -17.29 8.00
CA TYR A 195 -16.30 -18.08 6.98
C TYR A 195 -15.32 -19.05 6.32
N TYR A 196 -15.80 -20.24 5.98
CA TYR A 196 -15.11 -21.22 5.12
C TYR A 196 -16.04 -21.50 3.93
N ALA A 197 -15.63 -21.08 2.73
CA ALA A 197 -16.47 -21.05 1.54
C ALA A 197 -15.65 -21.30 0.27
N ASP A 198 -16.31 -21.58 -0.85
CA ASP A 198 -15.66 -21.77 -2.14
C ASP A 198 -14.90 -20.50 -2.57
N ALA A 199 -13.74 -20.68 -3.21
CA ALA A 199 -12.92 -19.60 -3.72
C ALA A 199 -13.72 -18.68 -4.67
N VAL A 200 -14.65 -19.21 -5.47
CA VAL A 200 -15.47 -18.37 -6.37
C VAL A 200 -16.35 -17.39 -5.59
N THR A 201 -16.94 -17.80 -4.45
CA THR A 201 -17.68 -16.88 -3.57
C THR A 201 -16.76 -15.80 -2.98
N VAL A 202 -15.67 -16.23 -2.33
CA VAL A 202 -14.77 -15.31 -1.61
C VAL A 202 -14.12 -14.31 -2.58
N LEU A 203 -13.54 -14.80 -3.68
CA LEU A 203 -12.81 -13.99 -4.64
C LEU A 203 -13.73 -13.09 -5.46
N SER A 204 -14.98 -13.48 -5.73
CA SER A 204 -15.97 -12.58 -6.33
C SER A 204 -16.33 -11.43 -5.40
N GLY A 205 -16.57 -11.72 -4.12
CA GLY A 205 -16.87 -10.70 -3.11
C GLY A 205 -15.73 -9.70 -2.93
N ILE A 206 -14.47 -10.16 -2.91
CA ILE A 206 -13.28 -9.30 -2.86
C ILE A 206 -13.14 -8.49 -4.16
N THR A 207 -13.10 -9.15 -5.32
CA THR A 207 -12.87 -8.49 -6.62
C THR A 207 -13.92 -7.41 -6.89
N GLN A 208 -15.19 -7.66 -6.54
CA GLN A 208 -16.23 -6.64 -6.63
C GLN A 208 -15.93 -5.41 -5.75
N ALA A 209 -15.57 -5.65 -4.49
CA ALA A 209 -15.38 -4.61 -3.49
C ALA A 209 -14.12 -3.76 -3.73
N GLU A 210 -13.06 -4.38 -4.24
CA GLU A 210 -11.73 -3.80 -4.38
C GLU A 210 -11.55 -3.01 -5.70
N ILE A 211 -11.94 -3.59 -6.85
CA ILE A 211 -11.58 -3.03 -8.17
C ILE A 211 -12.78 -2.72 -9.10
N VAL A 212 -14.00 -3.17 -8.76
CA VAL A 212 -15.21 -2.93 -9.58
C VAL A 212 -16.15 -1.86 -8.98
N GLY A 213 -16.22 -1.75 -7.66
CA GLY A 213 -17.34 -1.13 -6.92
C GLY A 213 -17.53 0.40 -7.02
N GLY A 214 -16.81 1.12 -7.88
CA GLY A 214 -16.81 2.59 -7.90
C GLY A 214 -18.11 3.25 -8.40
N VAL A 215 -18.69 2.75 -9.51
CA VAL A 215 -19.91 3.32 -10.13
C VAL A 215 -20.78 2.20 -10.67
N ALA A 216 -22.09 2.21 -10.34
CA ALA A 216 -23.12 1.27 -10.81
C ALA A 216 -22.90 -0.24 -10.57
N GLY A 217 -21.73 -0.67 -10.11
CA GLY A 217 -21.43 -2.06 -9.71
C GLY A 217 -21.32 -3.06 -10.86
N ALA A 218 -21.16 -2.62 -12.11
CA ALA A 218 -20.96 -3.50 -13.27
C ALA A 218 -19.51 -3.40 -13.79
N PRO A 219 -18.82 -4.53 -14.03
CA PRO A 219 -17.45 -4.52 -14.54
C PRO A 219 -17.38 -4.13 -16.02
N ASP A 220 -16.43 -3.27 -16.37
CA ASP A 220 -16.12 -2.90 -17.76
C ASP A 220 -15.23 -3.97 -18.41
N SER A 221 -15.66 -4.52 -19.55
CA SER A 221 -14.94 -5.61 -20.22
C SER A 221 -13.52 -5.22 -20.68
N ARG A 222 -13.22 -3.92 -20.83
CA ARG A 222 -11.88 -3.40 -21.13
C ARG A 222 -10.88 -3.62 -19.99
N TYR A 223 -11.35 -3.95 -18.79
CA TYR A 223 -10.55 -4.24 -17.61
C TYR A 223 -10.67 -5.70 -17.13
N ALA A 224 -11.26 -6.60 -17.92
CA ALA A 224 -11.50 -8.00 -17.54
C ALA A 224 -10.24 -8.72 -17.03
N GLU A 225 -9.08 -8.47 -17.64
CA GLU A 225 -7.80 -9.06 -17.23
C GLU A 225 -7.25 -8.44 -15.93
N ALA A 226 -7.56 -7.18 -15.62
CA ALA A 226 -7.25 -6.57 -14.33
C ALA A 226 -8.15 -7.13 -13.21
N TYR A 227 -9.43 -7.41 -13.51
CA TYR A 227 -10.34 -8.07 -12.56
C TYR A 227 -9.92 -9.51 -12.26
N LYS A 228 -9.45 -10.25 -13.29
CA LYS A 228 -8.80 -11.57 -13.09
C LYS A 228 -7.52 -11.45 -12.26
N ALA A 229 -6.67 -10.46 -12.54
CA ALA A 229 -5.46 -10.24 -11.75
C ALA A 229 -5.80 -9.97 -10.27
N GLN A 230 -6.82 -9.16 -9.99
CA GLN A 230 -7.29 -8.91 -8.62
C GLN A 230 -7.82 -10.18 -7.94
N ALA A 231 -8.53 -11.05 -8.66
CA ALA A 231 -9.00 -12.34 -8.14
C ALA A 231 -7.84 -13.27 -7.76
N VAL A 232 -6.83 -13.39 -8.64
CA VAL A 232 -5.66 -14.26 -8.41
C VAL A 232 -4.73 -13.70 -7.32
N ALA A 233 -4.55 -12.37 -7.25
CA ALA A 233 -3.85 -11.73 -6.15
C ALA A 233 -4.57 -11.97 -4.81
N ALA A 234 -5.89 -11.78 -4.76
CA ALA A 234 -6.70 -12.07 -3.58
C ALA A 234 -6.62 -13.55 -3.16
N HIS A 235 -6.63 -14.48 -4.12
CA HIS A 235 -6.47 -15.92 -3.86
C HIS A 235 -5.11 -16.22 -3.20
N SER A 236 -4.04 -15.70 -3.80
CA SER A 236 -2.66 -15.89 -3.31
C SER A 236 -2.48 -15.33 -1.90
N TYR A 237 -2.97 -14.10 -1.67
CA TYR A 237 -2.97 -13.45 -0.36
C TYR A 237 -3.76 -14.25 0.69
N VAL A 238 -4.97 -14.72 0.36
CA VAL A 238 -5.79 -15.51 1.29
C VAL A 238 -5.14 -16.88 1.57
N ALA A 239 -4.62 -17.56 0.55
CA ALA A 239 -3.92 -18.83 0.69
C ALA A 239 -2.64 -18.72 1.54
N TYR A 240 -1.85 -17.64 1.37
CA TYR A 240 -0.66 -17.34 2.17
C TYR A 240 -0.96 -17.32 3.68
N TYR A 241 -2.05 -16.66 4.10
CA TYR A 241 -2.45 -16.63 5.51
C TYR A 241 -3.11 -17.93 5.99
N ASN A 242 -3.83 -18.64 5.11
CA ASN A 242 -4.43 -19.93 5.42
C ASN A 242 -3.40 -21.04 5.64
N ASN A 243 -2.31 -21.05 4.86
CA ASN A 243 -1.17 -21.95 5.06
C ASN A 243 -0.45 -21.71 6.40
N GLN A 244 -0.70 -20.58 7.06
CA GLN A 244 -0.23 -20.25 8.42
C GLN A 244 -1.30 -20.48 9.50
N GLY A 245 -2.45 -21.08 9.14
CA GLY A 245 -3.55 -21.36 10.06
C GLY A 245 -4.40 -20.15 10.44
N THR A 246 -4.42 -19.09 9.62
CA THR A 246 -5.11 -17.83 9.94
C THR A 246 -6.13 -17.42 8.86
N ALA A 247 -7.28 -16.92 9.29
CA ALA A 247 -8.31 -16.33 8.43
C ALA A 247 -8.09 -14.80 8.30
N PRO A 248 -7.50 -14.29 7.19
CA PRO A 248 -7.26 -12.87 7.03
C PRO A 248 -8.59 -12.10 6.98
N THR A 249 -8.59 -10.88 7.51
CA THR A 249 -9.74 -9.98 7.36
C THR A 249 -9.79 -9.46 5.93
N VAL A 250 -10.94 -9.66 5.27
CA VAL A 250 -11.20 -9.22 3.90
C VAL A 250 -12.43 -8.31 3.88
N TYR A 251 -12.55 -7.47 2.84
CA TYR A 251 -13.77 -6.73 2.57
C TYR A 251 -14.50 -7.38 1.38
N LEU A 252 -15.83 -7.49 1.48
CA LEU A 252 -16.69 -8.18 0.51
C LEU A 252 -17.90 -7.32 0.20
N GLN A 253 -18.30 -7.30 -1.07
CA GLN A 253 -19.56 -6.74 -1.58
C GLN A 253 -20.36 -7.81 -2.34
N VAL A 254 -21.63 -7.53 -2.64
CA VAL A 254 -22.48 -8.38 -3.48
C VAL A 254 -21.92 -8.35 -4.91
N PRO A 255 -21.39 -9.46 -5.47
CA PRO A 255 -20.71 -9.41 -6.75
C PRO A 255 -21.67 -9.37 -7.93
N ASN A 256 -21.29 -8.66 -8.97
CA ASN A 256 -21.97 -8.71 -10.26
C ASN A 256 -21.79 -10.11 -10.87
N ALA A 257 -22.81 -10.63 -11.56
CA ALA A 257 -22.72 -11.90 -12.27
C ALA A 257 -21.55 -11.93 -13.28
N GLN A 258 -21.23 -10.80 -13.93
CA GLN A 258 -20.09 -10.72 -14.84
C GLN A 258 -18.74 -10.71 -14.10
N THR A 259 -18.68 -10.20 -12.86
CA THR A 259 -17.50 -10.32 -11.98
C THR A 259 -17.28 -11.79 -11.62
N VAL A 260 -18.35 -12.51 -11.23
CA VAL A 260 -18.33 -13.97 -11.00
C VAL A 260 -17.81 -14.71 -12.23
N ARG A 261 -18.30 -14.39 -13.44
CA ARG A 261 -17.81 -15.03 -14.69
C ARG A 261 -16.33 -14.76 -15.00
N TYR A 262 -15.74 -13.66 -14.52
CA TYR A 262 -14.29 -13.45 -14.63
C TYR A 262 -13.52 -14.24 -13.56
N VAL A 263 -14.05 -14.34 -12.34
CA VAL A 263 -13.46 -15.11 -11.25
C VAL A 263 -13.46 -16.61 -11.53
N GLU A 264 -14.56 -17.18 -12.04
CA GLU A 264 -14.64 -18.61 -12.41
C GLU A 264 -13.53 -19.06 -13.37
N GLN A 265 -13.04 -18.17 -14.23
CA GLN A 265 -11.95 -18.47 -15.19
C GLN A 265 -10.58 -18.60 -14.53
N VAL A 266 -10.40 -18.09 -13.31
CA VAL A 266 -9.09 -17.99 -12.63
C VAL A 266 -9.12 -18.38 -11.14
N ALA A 267 -10.25 -18.86 -10.61
CA ALA A 267 -10.40 -19.21 -9.19
C ALA A 267 -9.48 -20.35 -8.71
N SER A 268 -8.90 -21.13 -9.63
CA SER A 268 -7.86 -22.12 -9.35
C SER A 268 -6.44 -21.56 -9.33
N GLN A 269 -6.21 -20.36 -9.89
CA GLN A 269 -4.88 -19.82 -10.12
C GLN A 269 -4.38 -19.04 -8.91
N MET A 270 -3.07 -19.14 -8.65
CA MET A 270 -2.34 -18.35 -7.65
C MET A 270 -0.99 -17.88 -8.20
N VAL A 271 -0.42 -16.85 -7.56
CA VAL A 271 0.94 -16.36 -7.76
C VAL A 271 1.86 -17.04 -6.75
N TYR A 272 2.95 -17.63 -7.23
CA TYR A 272 3.88 -18.44 -6.44
C TYR A 272 5.31 -17.88 -6.45
N SER A 273 6.01 -18.07 -5.32
CA SER A 273 7.46 -17.94 -5.20
C SER A 273 7.99 -19.10 -4.37
N GLY A 274 9.07 -19.75 -4.82
CA GLY A 274 9.63 -20.92 -4.14
C GLY A 274 8.64 -22.09 -3.95
N GLY A 275 7.63 -22.21 -4.80
CA GLY A 275 6.57 -23.23 -4.70
C GLY A 275 5.47 -22.94 -3.65
N SER A 276 5.51 -21.78 -2.98
CA SER A 276 4.46 -21.35 -2.04
C SER A 276 3.66 -20.16 -2.60
N PRO A 277 2.35 -20.06 -2.33
CA PRO A 277 1.57 -18.85 -2.66
C PRO A 277 2.18 -17.62 -1.98
N ILE A 278 2.29 -16.52 -2.72
CA ILE A 278 2.89 -15.28 -2.19
C ILE A 278 1.89 -14.45 -1.39
N MET A 279 2.42 -13.61 -0.50
CA MET A 279 1.68 -12.49 0.08
C MET A 279 1.43 -11.39 -0.97
N ALA A 280 0.50 -11.66 -1.89
CA ALA A 280 0.13 -10.79 -3.02
C ALA A 280 -0.67 -9.56 -2.56
N VAL A 281 0.01 -8.64 -1.89
CA VAL A 281 -0.54 -7.34 -1.50
C VAL A 281 -0.83 -6.47 -2.73
N TYR A 282 -1.86 -5.63 -2.65
CA TYR A 282 -2.31 -4.76 -3.72
C TYR A 282 -2.87 -3.45 -3.15
N CYS A 283 -2.90 -2.40 -3.96
CA CYS A 283 -3.31 -1.05 -3.55
C CYS A 283 -4.12 -0.36 -4.64
N ALA A 284 -4.94 0.63 -4.25
CA ALA A 284 -5.77 1.38 -5.19
C ALA A 284 -4.93 2.10 -6.26
N SER A 285 -3.90 2.83 -5.83
CA SER A 285 -2.95 3.48 -6.73
C SER A 285 -1.53 3.43 -6.16
N ALA A 286 -0.57 3.06 -7.00
CA ALA A 286 0.85 3.22 -6.76
C ALA A 286 1.38 4.58 -7.24
N GLY A 287 0.63 5.40 -7.98
CA GLY A 287 1.05 6.74 -8.40
C GLY A 287 2.36 6.73 -9.19
N GLY A 288 2.37 6.10 -10.37
CA GLY A 288 3.48 6.02 -11.32
C GLY A 288 4.50 4.91 -11.06
N HIS A 289 4.69 4.48 -9.80
CA HIS A 289 5.70 3.46 -9.45
C HIS A 289 5.41 2.84 -8.08
N THR A 290 5.47 1.52 -7.95
CA THR A 290 5.31 0.84 -6.66
C THR A 290 6.55 0.99 -5.78
N VAL A 291 6.45 0.67 -4.50
CA VAL A 291 7.54 0.83 -3.52
C VAL A 291 7.90 -0.50 -2.88
N GLY A 292 9.16 -0.65 -2.46
CA GLY A 292 9.65 -1.87 -1.83
C GLY A 292 9.07 -2.07 -0.42
N SER A 293 8.80 -3.34 -0.04
CA SER A 293 8.25 -3.69 1.29
C SER A 293 9.03 -3.08 2.46
N GLN A 294 10.36 -2.93 2.31
CA GLN A 294 11.27 -2.43 3.33
C GLN A 294 11.00 -0.98 3.75
N TYR A 295 10.35 -0.17 2.91
CA TYR A 295 10.05 1.24 3.20
C TYR A 295 8.65 1.46 3.80
N VAL A 296 7.81 0.43 3.80
CA VAL A 296 6.41 0.48 4.23
C VAL A 296 6.19 -0.30 5.52
N TRP A 297 6.68 -1.55 5.56
CA TRP A 297 6.54 -2.47 6.70
C TRP A 297 7.89 -2.86 7.34
N GLY A 298 9.00 -2.63 6.63
CA GLY A 298 10.31 -3.15 7.00
C GLY A 298 10.51 -4.58 6.52
N GLY A 299 11.79 -4.98 6.37
CA GLY A 299 12.16 -6.25 5.76
C GLY A 299 12.00 -6.27 4.23
N THR A 300 12.87 -7.00 3.55
CA THR A 300 12.86 -7.12 2.09
C THR A 300 12.18 -8.42 1.68
N VAL A 301 11.10 -8.32 0.91
CA VAL A 301 10.44 -9.47 0.26
C VAL A 301 10.75 -9.38 -1.23
N SER A 302 11.39 -10.41 -1.79
CA SER A 302 12.03 -10.35 -3.12
C SER A 302 11.08 -10.08 -4.29
N TYR A 303 9.80 -10.45 -4.15
CA TYR A 303 8.74 -10.20 -5.14
C TYR A 303 7.89 -8.95 -4.82
N LEU A 304 8.21 -8.19 -3.76
CA LEU A 304 7.55 -6.92 -3.40
C LEU A 304 8.55 -5.76 -3.53
N THR A 305 9.16 -5.67 -4.71
CA THR A 305 10.04 -4.59 -5.15
C THR A 305 9.24 -3.45 -5.80
N GLY A 306 9.87 -2.28 -5.93
CA GLY A 306 9.31 -1.19 -6.74
C GLY A 306 9.43 -1.49 -8.23
N VAL A 307 8.35 -1.31 -8.98
CA VAL A 307 8.26 -1.41 -10.44
C VAL A 307 7.36 -0.30 -11.02
N GLU A 308 7.50 -0.02 -12.32
CA GLU A 308 6.72 0.99 -13.03
C GLU A 308 5.21 0.71 -12.99
N SER A 309 4.42 1.75 -12.74
CA SER A 309 2.96 1.75 -12.86
C SER A 309 2.56 2.85 -13.84
N LYS A 310 2.88 2.62 -15.12
CA LYS A 310 2.88 3.60 -16.23
C LYS A 310 1.56 4.36 -16.44
N TYR A 311 0.44 3.76 -16.05
CA TYR A 311 -0.92 4.25 -16.32
C TYR A 311 -1.66 4.71 -15.06
N ASP A 312 -0.92 5.10 -14.02
CA ASP A 312 -1.43 5.22 -12.67
C ASP A 312 -1.09 6.58 -12.05
N GLU A 313 -2.01 7.53 -12.16
CA GLU A 313 -1.85 8.90 -11.66
C GLU A 313 -3.00 9.27 -10.69
N ASP A 314 -2.83 8.97 -9.40
CA ASP A 314 -3.58 9.62 -8.30
C ASP A 314 -2.64 10.62 -7.60
N ASN A 315 -3.05 11.87 -7.51
CA ASN A 315 -2.36 12.93 -6.78
C ASN A 315 -3.34 13.57 -5.81
N SER A 316 -2.94 13.74 -4.56
CA SER A 316 -3.78 14.29 -3.50
C SER A 316 -3.02 15.27 -2.61
N THR A 317 -3.75 16.24 -2.06
CA THR A 317 -3.19 17.23 -1.14
C THR A 317 -4.10 17.36 0.08
N VAL A 318 -3.49 17.48 1.27
CA VAL A 318 -4.17 17.87 2.51
C VAL A 318 -3.42 19.02 3.16
N SER A 319 -4.15 20.05 3.58
CA SER A 319 -3.62 21.22 4.28
C SER A 319 -4.20 21.36 5.67
N VAL A 320 -3.37 21.74 6.63
CA VAL A 320 -3.73 21.96 8.05
C VAL A 320 -2.95 23.14 8.63
N THR A 321 -3.47 23.79 9.67
CA THR A 321 -2.74 24.86 10.35
C THR A 321 -1.62 24.31 11.24
N SER A 322 -0.67 25.15 11.66
CA SER A 322 0.35 24.70 12.62
C SER A 322 -0.27 24.32 13.96
N ALA A 323 -1.35 24.98 14.38
CA ALA A 323 -2.12 24.59 15.56
C ALA A 323 -2.70 23.17 15.46
N GLN A 324 -3.35 22.83 14.34
CA GLN A 324 -3.93 21.50 14.10
C GLN A 324 -2.87 20.40 14.03
N LEU A 325 -1.75 20.66 13.35
CA LEU A 325 -0.65 19.70 13.28
C LEU A 325 -0.01 19.50 14.67
N LYS A 326 0.22 20.59 15.43
CA LYS A 326 0.75 20.54 16.79
C LYS A 326 -0.13 19.70 17.72
N GLU A 327 -1.45 19.93 17.71
CA GLU A 327 -2.41 19.16 18.50
C GLU A 327 -2.32 17.66 18.17
N THR A 328 -2.34 17.32 16.88
CA THR A 328 -2.26 15.93 16.41
C THR A 328 -0.95 15.25 16.83
N LEU A 329 0.20 15.93 16.68
CA LEU A 329 1.51 15.38 17.02
C LEU A 329 1.72 15.24 18.53
N LEU A 330 1.25 16.20 19.35
CA LEU A 330 1.34 16.11 20.81
C LEU A 330 0.37 15.08 21.41
N ALA A 331 -0.80 14.89 20.80
CA ALA A 331 -1.72 13.81 21.15
C ALA A 331 -1.11 12.42 20.91
N LYS A 332 -0.18 12.30 19.94
CA LYS A 332 0.55 11.06 19.65
C LYS A 332 1.84 10.90 20.46
N ASN A 333 2.57 11.99 20.73
CA ASN A 333 3.72 12.03 21.63
C ASN A 333 3.88 13.42 22.28
N SER A 334 3.56 13.52 23.56
CA SER A 334 3.66 14.77 24.34
C SER A 334 5.09 15.19 24.70
N SER A 335 6.12 14.39 24.38
CA SER A 335 7.54 14.76 24.57
C SER A 335 8.15 15.55 23.40
N LEU A 336 7.37 15.90 22.38
CA LEU A 336 7.85 16.70 21.26
C LEU A 336 7.95 18.19 21.61
N ASP A 337 9.13 18.77 21.38
CA ASP A 337 9.30 20.22 21.31
C ASP A 337 8.75 20.72 19.97
N LEU A 338 7.58 21.35 20.02
CA LEU A 338 6.99 22.10 18.92
C LEU A 338 6.85 23.58 19.31
N SER A 339 7.71 24.09 20.20
CA SER A 339 7.60 25.44 20.77
C SER A 339 8.09 26.54 19.81
N GLY A 340 9.12 26.25 19.01
CA GLY A 340 9.68 27.17 18.01
C GLY A 340 8.93 27.22 16.68
N ASP A 341 9.57 27.83 15.67
CA ASP A 341 9.05 28.00 14.31
C ASP A 341 8.51 26.68 13.69
N PRO A 342 7.24 26.64 13.25
CA PRO A 342 6.67 25.47 12.59
C PRO A 342 7.44 24.96 11.37
N SER A 343 8.16 25.83 10.65
CA SER A 343 9.01 25.42 9.51
C SER A 343 10.04 24.34 9.89
N THR A 344 10.43 24.28 11.17
CA THR A 344 11.45 23.38 11.70
C THR A 344 10.92 22.06 12.27
N TRP A 345 9.60 21.94 12.49
CA TRP A 345 9.00 20.83 13.24
C TRP A 345 9.07 19.49 12.52
N LEU A 346 9.12 19.50 11.18
CA LEU A 346 9.27 18.30 10.35
C LEU A 346 10.54 18.44 9.52
N THR A 347 11.41 17.43 9.54
CA THR A 347 12.64 17.41 8.75
C THR A 347 12.81 16.06 8.07
N VAL A 348 12.88 16.04 6.74
CA VAL A 348 13.29 14.83 6.01
C VAL A 348 14.77 14.55 6.33
N VAL A 349 15.05 13.38 6.90
CA VAL A 349 16.39 12.92 7.24
C VAL A 349 16.95 12.04 6.12
N SER A 350 16.09 11.24 5.47
CA SER A 350 16.41 10.55 4.23
C SER A 350 15.16 10.23 3.41
N THR A 351 15.34 10.12 2.09
CA THR A 351 14.34 9.78 1.07
C THR A 351 15.02 8.99 -0.05
N GLY A 352 14.26 8.21 -0.83
CA GLY A 352 14.76 7.53 -2.02
C GLY A 352 14.18 8.09 -3.32
N ASP A 353 14.69 7.59 -4.45
CA ASP A 353 14.17 7.86 -5.80
C ASP A 353 12.77 7.23 -6.01
N ASP A 354 12.39 6.30 -5.14
CA ASP A 354 11.01 5.80 -4.98
C ASP A 354 10.01 6.87 -4.54
N GLY A 355 10.48 8.05 -4.13
CA GLY A 355 9.66 9.16 -3.64
C GLY A 355 9.09 8.94 -2.24
N VAL A 356 9.60 7.98 -1.47
CA VAL A 356 9.21 7.71 -0.08
C VAL A 356 10.17 8.41 0.88
N ILE A 357 9.62 9.12 1.87
CA ILE A 357 10.40 9.61 3.00
C ILE A 357 10.81 8.41 3.88
N HIS A 358 12.03 7.92 3.69
CA HIS A 358 12.57 6.79 4.45
C HIS A 358 12.78 7.14 5.93
N ARG A 359 13.18 8.39 6.25
CA ARG A 359 13.28 8.87 7.63
C ARG A 359 12.77 10.31 7.76
N LEU A 360 11.85 10.51 8.70
CA LEU A 360 11.29 11.81 9.08
C LEU A 360 11.60 12.08 10.55
N LYS A 361 12.29 13.19 10.83
CA LYS A 361 12.41 13.74 12.19
C LYS A 361 11.21 14.64 12.47
N ILE A 362 10.60 14.45 13.63
CA ILE A 362 9.47 15.22 14.16
C ILE A 362 9.95 15.89 15.46
N GLY A 363 9.75 17.19 15.61
CA GLY A 363 10.13 17.97 16.80
C GLY A 363 11.47 18.70 16.69
N GLY A 364 11.65 19.68 17.58
CA GLY A 364 12.78 20.57 17.70
C GLY A 364 13.90 20.08 18.62
N GLY A 365 14.71 21.02 19.10
CA GLY A 365 15.90 20.74 19.90
C GLY A 365 15.60 20.32 21.34
N GLY A 366 14.47 20.75 21.91
CA GLY A 366 14.05 20.37 23.27
C GLY A 366 13.44 18.97 23.37
N GLY A 367 13.10 18.34 22.24
CA GLY A 367 12.46 17.03 22.19
C GLY A 367 12.05 16.66 20.76
N SER A 368 12.59 15.57 20.25
CA SER A 368 12.28 15.08 18.89
C SER A 368 12.38 13.55 18.80
N VAL A 369 11.77 13.00 17.76
CA VAL A 369 11.83 11.57 17.40
C VAL A 369 12.09 11.43 15.90
N THR A 370 12.76 10.36 15.46
CA THR A 370 12.88 10.01 14.04
C THR A 370 12.17 8.70 13.75
N VAL A 371 11.22 8.74 12.81
CA VAL A 371 10.38 7.61 12.38
C VAL A 371 10.54 7.36 10.88
N TYR A 372 9.97 6.28 10.35
CA TYR A 372 9.78 6.14 8.90
C TYR A 372 8.63 7.03 8.44
N GLY A 373 8.67 7.55 7.20
CA GLY A 373 7.59 8.38 6.65
C GLY A 373 6.24 7.66 6.60
N ASN A 374 6.22 6.36 6.29
CA ASN A 374 4.99 5.57 6.37
C ASN A 374 4.47 5.43 7.82
N THR A 375 5.36 5.39 8.83
CA THR A 375 4.93 5.42 10.24
C THR A 375 4.28 6.75 10.59
N PHE A 376 4.83 7.89 10.15
CA PHE A 376 4.21 9.19 10.32
C PHE A 376 2.80 9.22 9.70
N ARG A 377 2.66 8.80 8.45
CA ARG A 377 1.36 8.67 7.77
C ARG A 377 0.38 7.78 8.58
N GLU A 378 0.66 6.48 8.72
CA GLU A 378 -0.33 5.53 9.25
C GLU A 378 -0.64 5.74 10.75
N SER A 379 0.32 6.23 11.53
CA SER A 379 0.20 6.29 13.00
C SER A 379 0.13 7.69 13.61
N TRP A 380 0.44 8.75 12.87
CA TRP A 380 0.45 10.13 13.39
C TRP A 380 -0.44 11.07 12.59
N PHE A 381 -0.50 10.96 11.26
CA PHE A 381 -1.25 11.89 10.40
C PHE A 381 -1.84 11.15 9.18
N SER A 382 -2.89 10.36 9.43
CA SER A 382 -3.49 9.41 8.48
C SER A 382 -4.29 10.05 7.33
N SER A 383 -4.39 11.38 7.30
CA SER A 383 -4.99 12.13 6.18
C SER A 383 -4.16 12.06 4.88
N ILE A 384 -2.90 11.63 4.95
CA ILE A 384 -2.03 11.44 3.78
C ILE A 384 -2.36 10.10 3.11
N ARG A 385 -2.67 10.11 1.80
CA ARG A 385 -3.14 8.91 1.09
C ARG A 385 -2.09 7.83 0.87
N SER A 386 -0.80 8.18 0.71
CA SER A 386 0.27 7.22 0.39
C SER A 386 1.59 7.49 1.12
N PRO A 387 2.50 6.51 1.24
CA PRO A 387 3.85 6.74 1.77
C PRO A 387 4.73 7.67 0.91
N LYS A 388 4.31 7.96 -0.33
CA LYS A 388 5.02 8.82 -1.28
C LYS A 388 4.53 10.26 -1.22
N PHE A 389 4.89 10.96 -0.14
CA PHE A 389 4.46 12.33 0.11
C PHE A 389 5.61 13.30 0.31
N THR A 390 5.37 14.56 -0.08
CA THR A 390 6.18 15.74 0.24
C THR A 390 5.38 16.69 1.12
N PHE A 391 6.03 17.62 1.80
CA PHE A 391 5.36 18.66 2.58
C PHE A 391 6.05 20.01 2.47
N SER A 392 5.28 21.08 2.68
CA SER A 392 5.76 22.46 2.79
C SER A 392 4.99 23.20 3.89
N TYR A 393 5.61 24.24 4.46
CA TYR A 393 4.95 25.17 5.40
C TYR A 393 5.00 26.60 4.85
N ASN A 394 3.86 27.28 4.85
CA ASN A 394 3.73 28.69 4.50
C ASN A 394 3.43 29.50 5.77
N ALA A 395 4.41 30.26 6.25
CA ALA A 395 4.29 31.10 7.44
C ALA A 395 3.34 32.30 7.26
N ALA A 396 3.07 32.76 6.03
CA ALA A 396 2.17 33.88 5.77
C ALA A 396 0.68 33.49 5.89
N SER A 397 0.35 32.20 5.75
CA SER A 397 -1.00 31.65 5.88
C SER A 397 -1.13 30.62 7.02
N ASP A 398 -0.10 30.47 7.86
CA ASP A 398 0.07 29.40 8.85
C ASP A 398 -0.33 28.00 8.34
N THR A 399 0.06 27.63 7.13
CA THR A 399 -0.43 26.41 6.48
C THR A 399 0.69 25.40 6.26
N PHE A 400 0.56 24.20 6.83
CA PHE A 400 1.23 23.01 6.32
C PHE A 400 0.43 22.41 5.18
N THR A 401 1.09 22.07 4.09
CA THR A 401 0.50 21.37 2.94
C THR A 401 1.29 20.10 2.69
N PHE A 402 0.60 18.96 2.70
CA PHE A 402 1.15 17.64 2.39
C PHE A 402 0.58 17.17 1.06
N SER A 403 1.43 16.84 0.10
CA SER A 403 1.03 16.33 -1.22
C SER A 403 1.55 14.91 -1.42
N ALA A 404 0.66 13.98 -1.76
CA ALA A 404 0.91 12.55 -1.85
C ALA A 404 0.54 11.99 -3.22
N ARG A 405 1.37 11.06 -3.72
CA ARG A 405 1.23 10.39 -5.01
C ARG A 405 0.83 8.93 -4.80
N GLY A 406 -0.32 8.51 -5.34
CA GLY A 406 -0.93 7.21 -5.11
C GLY A 406 -1.89 7.16 -3.92
N TYR A 407 -2.48 5.97 -3.71
CA TYR A 407 -3.49 5.69 -2.68
C TYR A 407 -3.23 4.32 -2.03
N GLY A 408 -3.07 4.32 -0.70
CA GLY A 408 -2.77 3.14 0.09
C GLY A 408 -1.27 2.94 0.26
N HIS A 409 -0.83 1.69 0.43
CA HIS A 409 0.56 1.40 0.76
C HIS A 409 1.52 1.35 -0.45
N CYS A 410 1.02 1.39 -1.69
CA CYS A 410 1.81 1.39 -2.93
C CYS A 410 2.78 0.21 -3.13
N VAL A 411 2.56 -0.94 -2.47
CA VAL A 411 3.40 -2.16 -2.59
C VAL A 411 2.66 -3.24 -3.38
N GLY A 412 3.36 -4.00 -4.22
CA GLY A 412 2.74 -5.06 -5.03
C GLY A 412 1.89 -4.48 -6.16
N MET A 413 0.72 -5.04 -6.42
CA MET A 413 -0.09 -4.63 -7.57
C MET A 413 -0.83 -3.30 -7.34
N SER A 414 -0.75 -2.39 -8.32
CA SER A 414 -1.66 -1.25 -8.43
C SER A 414 -2.94 -1.66 -9.16
N GLN A 415 -4.11 -1.35 -8.59
CA GLN A 415 -5.42 -1.60 -9.20
C GLN A 415 -5.64 -0.69 -10.42
N VAL A 416 -5.39 0.62 -10.28
CA VAL A 416 -5.44 1.57 -11.42
C VAL A 416 -4.42 1.19 -12.49
N GLY A 417 -3.18 0.88 -12.10
CA GLY A 417 -2.14 0.47 -13.04
C GLY A 417 -2.43 -0.86 -13.74
N ALA A 418 -3.06 -1.83 -13.06
CA ALA A 418 -3.51 -3.09 -13.68
C ALA A 418 -4.62 -2.84 -14.71
N MET A 419 -5.61 -2.00 -14.39
CA MET A 419 -6.64 -1.56 -15.37
C MET A 419 -6.01 -0.86 -16.57
N GLY A 420 -4.98 -0.04 -16.34
CA GLY A 420 -4.20 0.60 -17.40
C GLY A 420 -3.48 -0.39 -18.32
N TYR A 421 -2.67 -1.31 -17.78
CA TYR A 421 -1.98 -2.32 -18.59
C TYR A 421 -2.95 -3.23 -19.37
N ALA A 422 -4.08 -3.63 -18.75
CA ALA A 422 -5.12 -4.39 -19.43
C ALA A 422 -5.73 -3.62 -20.63
N ARG A 423 -6.02 -2.32 -20.45
CA ARG A 423 -6.73 -1.50 -21.46
C ARG A 423 -5.83 -0.95 -22.56
N TYR A 424 -4.59 -0.56 -22.25
CA TYR A 424 -3.73 0.21 -23.15
C TYR A 424 -2.58 -0.60 -23.76
N GLU A 425 -2.07 -1.61 -23.05
CA GLU A 425 -1.04 -2.54 -23.57
C GLU A 425 -1.63 -3.92 -23.92
N GLY A 426 -2.93 -4.15 -23.65
CA GLY A 426 -3.62 -5.42 -23.92
C GLY A 426 -3.13 -6.60 -23.06
N TRP A 427 -2.50 -6.33 -21.92
CA TRP A 427 -1.90 -7.37 -21.08
C TRP A 427 -2.94 -8.29 -20.45
N ASN A 428 -2.67 -9.60 -20.48
CA ASN A 428 -3.43 -10.58 -19.73
C ASN A 428 -3.08 -10.58 -18.22
N TYR A 429 -3.91 -11.24 -17.42
CA TYR A 429 -3.73 -11.26 -15.96
C TYR A 429 -2.34 -11.81 -15.52
N VAL A 430 -1.76 -12.77 -16.24
CA VAL A 430 -0.43 -13.32 -15.90
C VAL A 430 0.67 -12.30 -16.12
N GLN A 431 0.61 -11.51 -17.21
CA GLN A 431 1.56 -10.43 -17.49
C GLN A 431 1.48 -9.33 -16.41
N ILE A 432 0.25 -8.92 -16.05
CA ILE A 432 0.01 -7.94 -14.98
C ILE A 432 0.60 -8.42 -13.66
N LEU A 433 0.33 -9.66 -13.26
CA LEU A 433 0.79 -10.22 -11.99
C LEU A 433 2.31 -10.41 -11.94
N THR A 434 2.92 -10.97 -12.99
CA THR A 434 4.38 -11.24 -13.01
C THR A 434 5.23 -9.97 -13.16
N HIS A 435 4.65 -8.88 -13.67
CA HIS A 435 5.23 -7.53 -13.60
C HIS A 435 5.25 -7.00 -12.17
N TYR A 436 4.08 -6.93 -11.51
CA TYR A 436 3.94 -6.36 -10.16
C TYR A 436 4.55 -7.24 -9.05
N TYR A 437 4.64 -8.54 -9.27
CA TYR A 437 5.25 -9.51 -8.36
C TYR A 437 6.48 -10.12 -9.03
N THR A 438 7.57 -9.35 -9.06
CA THR A 438 8.76 -9.67 -9.85
C THR A 438 9.37 -11.03 -9.47
N GLY A 439 9.70 -11.86 -10.47
CA GLY A 439 10.31 -13.17 -10.25
C GLY A 439 9.37 -14.27 -9.75
N THR A 440 8.05 -14.08 -9.88
CA THR A 440 7.03 -15.08 -9.54
C THR A 440 6.49 -15.82 -10.77
N THR A 441 5.72 -16.89 -10.53
CA THR A 441 4.96 -17.62 -11.55
C THR A 441 3.47 -17.65 -11.21
N VAL A 442 2.61 -17.69 -12.22
CA VAL A 442 1.16 -17.91 -12.05
C VAL A 442 0.81 -19.30 -12.54
N SER A 443 0.04 -20.07 -11.75
CA SER A 443 -0.37 -21.45 -12.03
C SER A 443 -1.58 -21.88 -11.22
#